data_AF-A0A1X6NCC1-F1
#
_entry.id   AF-A0A1X6NCC1-F1
#
_cell.length_a   1.000
_cell.length_b   1.000
_cell.length_c   1.000
_cell.angle_alpha   90.00
_cell.angle_beta   90.00
_cell.angle_gamma   90.00
#
_symmetry.space_group_name_H-M   'P 1'
#
loop_
_entity.id
_entity.type
_entity.pdbx_description
1 polymer ?
#
loop_
_entity_poly.entity_id
_entity_poly.type
_entity_poly.pdbx_seq_one_letter_code
_entity_poly.pdbx_strand_id
1 'polypeptide(L)'
;MTKVLYPASHDIPSLSDELLAVKIARYSSCSVCSSCRGLRPPPSVEVVLDSQQDALEDITGGPSEYLQECSCGHSTVEHGADAAAIGAGEFARRGRVAVRLDEFLEDVDKLLDFDYTDEDVEGLRPQMQLRASPASSISDALGSLGKYNG
;
A
#
# COMPACT_ATOMS: atom_id res chain seq x y z
N MET A 1 21.31 14.97 0.26
CA MET A 1 20.37 13.87 0.00
C MET A 1 19.71 13.56 1.33
N THR A 2 18.39 13.67 1.40
CA THR A 2 17.67 13.47 2.67
C THR A 2 17.41 11.97 2.84
N LYS A 3 17.62 11.42 4.03
CA LYS A 3 17.32 10.02 4.32
C LYS A 3 15.95 9.90 4.99
N VAL A 4 15.18 8.89 4.60
CA VAL A 4 13.93 8.51 5.26
C VAL A 4 13.90 7.00 5.48
N LEU A 5 13.13 6.58 6.47
CA LEU A 5 12.97 5.18 6.84
C LEU A 5 11.87 4.48 6.03
N TYR A 6 12.07 3.18 5.81
CA TYR A 6 11.02 2.26 5.40
C TYR A 6 10.86 1.16 6.46
N PRO A 7 9.62 0.77 6.82
CA PRO A 7 9.41 -0.23 7.87
C PRO A 7 9.87 -1.61 7.40
N ALA A 8 10.88 -2.19 8.04
CA ALA A 8 11.42 -3.51 7.68
C ALA A 8 10.56 -4.66 8.23
N SER A 9 9.86 -4.46 9.34
CA SER A 9 9.09 -5.53 9.98
C SER A 9 7.97 -6.05 9.07
N HIS A 10 7.82 -7.38 9.08
CA HIS A 10 6.70 -8.12 8.49
C HIS A 10 5.68 -8.60 9.53
N ASP A 11 5.97 -8.40 10.82
CA ASP A 11 5.05 -8.73 11.90
C ASP A 11 3.99 -7.64 12.05
N ILE A 12 2.81 -7.82 11.42
CA ILE A 12 1.73 -6.82 11.39
C ILE A 12 1.36 -6.28 12.79
N PRO A 13 1.21 -7.10 13.86
CA PRO A 13 0.96 -6.59 15.21
C PRO A 13 2.03 -5.64 15.76
N SER A 14 3.26 -5.70 15.25
CA SER A 14 4.35 -4.78 15.63
C SER A 14 4.32 -3.46 14.86
N LEU A 15 3.57 -3.38 13.76
CA LEU A 15 3.46 -2.18 12.93
C LEU A 15 2.35 -1.27 13.47
N SER A 16 2.66 0.01 13.66
CA SER A 16 1.61 1.02 13.86
C SER A 16 0.80 1.22 12.58
N ASP A 17 -0.36 1.85 12.70
CA ASP A 17 -1.20 2.18 11.54
C ASP A 17 -0.44 3.07 10.54
N GLU A 18 0.40 3.99 11.01
CA GLU A 18 1.23 4.85 10.15
C GLU A 18 2.26 4.03 9.35
N LEU A 19 2.91 3.05 9.98
CA LEU A 19 3.88 2.19 9.29
C LEU A 19 3.20 1.25 8.30
N LEU A 20 2.04 0.70 8.68
CA LEU A 20 1.23 -0.12 7.80
C LEU A 20 0.70 0.70 6.62
N ALA A 21 0.38 1.98 6.83
CA ALA A 21 -0.05 2.89 5.79
C ALA A 21 1.04 3.13 4.73
N VAL A 22 2.32 3.27 5.14
CA VAL A 22 3.46 3.37 4.21
C VAL A 22 3.53 2.14 3.30
N LYS A 23 3.43 0.94 3.89
CA LYS A 23 3.42 -0.32 3.12
C LYS A 23 2.22 -0.40 2.16
N ILE A 24 1.01 -0.06 2.62
CA ILE A 24 -0.19 -0.06 1.77
C ILE A 24 -0.04 0.91 0.59
N ALA A 25 0.44 2.12 0.88
CA ALA A 25 0.60 3.19 -0.09
C ALA A 25 1.60 2.82 -1.20
N ARG A 26 2.67 2.07 -0.88
CA ARG A 26 3.66 1.60 -1.86
C ARG A 26 3.05 0.82 -3.04
N TYR A 27 1.99 0.07 -2.79
CA TYR A 27 1.39 -0.82 -3.80
C TYR A 27 0.04 -0.34 -4.33
N SER A 28 -0.41 0.82 -3.89
CA SER A 28 -1.72 1.37 -4.22
C SER A 28 -1.57 2.55 -5.16
N SER A 29 -2.37 2.59 -6.23
CA SER A 29 -2.34 3.72 -7.17
C SER A 29 -2.83 5.00 -6.49
N CYS A 30 -2.26 6.14 -6.89
CA CYS A 30 -2.70 7.45 -6.40
C CYS A 30 -4.11 7.73 -6.92
N SER A 31 -4.98 8.23 -6.05
CA SER A 31 -6.35 8.64 -6.40
C SER A 31 -6.41 10.01 -7.10
N VAL A 32 -5.34 10.81 -7.00
CA VAL A 32 -5.29 12.19 -7.54
C VAL A 32 -4.63 12.27 -8.92
N CYS A 33 -3.53 11.52 -9.13
CA CYS A 33 -2.83 11.51 -10.41
C CYS A 33 -2.95 10.16 -11.13
N SER A 34 -2.98 10.18 -12.46
CA SER A 34 -3.29 9.00 -13.27
C SER A 34 -2.09 8.06 -13.53
N SER A 35 -0.86 8.52 -13.31
CA SER A 35 0.36 7.77 -13.64
C SER A 35 1.05 7.14 -12.43
N CYS A 36 0.76 7.59 -11.21
CA CYS A 36 1.41 7.08 -10.01
C CYS A 36 0.77 5.77 -9.55
N ARG A 37 1.54 4.67 -9.58
CA ARG A 37 1.07 3.32 -9.25
C ARG A 37 1.38 2.88 -7.81
N GLY A 38 1.90 3.79 -6.99
CA GLY A 38 2.40 3.46 -5.66
C GLY A 38 3.22 4.59 -5.07
N LEU A 39 3.30 4.66 -3.74
CA LEU A 39 4.22 5.52 -3.03
C LEU A 39 5.66 5.21 -3.46
N ARG A 40 6.40 6.26 -3.83
CA ARG A 40 7.79 6.23 -4.29
C ARG A 40 8.56 7.40 -3.66
N PRO A 41 9.82 7.24 -3.26
CA PRO A 41 10.61 8.36 -2.75
C PRO A 41 10.82 9.43 -3.84
N PRO A 42 10.82 10.73 -3.48
CA PRO A 42 11.30 11.79 -4.37
C PRO A 42 12.78 11.56 -4.80
N PRO A 43 13.22 12.05 -5.96
CA PRO A 43 14.58 11.77 -6.48
C PRO A 43 15.75 12.18 -5.58
N SER A 44 15.54 13.13 -4.66
CA SER A 44 16.54 13.62 -3.71
C SER A 44 16.50 12.92 -2.35
N VAL A 45 15.64 11.90 -2.21
CA VAL A 45 15.40 11.15 -0.98
C VAL A 45 15.98 9.74 -1.11
N GLU A 46 16.82 9.37 -0.17
CA GLU A 46 17.34 8.02 0.00
C GLU A 46 16.47 7.29 1.02
N VAL A 47 16.04 6.08 0.70
CA VAL A 47 15.25 5.24 1.60
C VAL A 47 16.15 4.17 2.18
N VAL A 48 16.09 3.99 3.50
CA VAL A 48 16.83 2.97 4.24
C VAL A 48 15.88 2.22 5.17
N LEU A 49 16.21 0.98 5.53
CA LEU A 49 15.36 0.20 6.44
C LEU A 49 15.51 0.71 7.88
N ASP A 50 14.40 0.73 8.63
CA ASP A 50 14.42 1.08 10.05
C ASP A 50 15.17 0.05 10.92
N SER A 51 15.31 -1.19 10.46
CA SER A 51 16.21 -2.19 11.07
C SER A 51 17.70 -1.80 10.99
N GLN A 52 18.05 -0.85 10.13
CA GLN A 52 19.40 -0.30 9.99
C GLN A 52 19.56 1.05 10.71
N GLN A 53 18.55 1.50 11.45
CA GLN A 53 18.51 2.81 12.08
C GLN A 53 19.67 3.04 13.06
N ASP A 54 20.12 2.02 13.79
CA ASP A 54 21.26 2.13 14.72
C ASP A 54 22.56 2.57 14.03
N ALA A 55 22.67 2.43 12.70
CA ALA A 55 23.80 2.91 11.92
C ALA A 55 23.65 4.36 11.43
N LEU A 56 22.53 5.03 11.76
CA LEU A 56 22.18 6.38 11.29
C LEU A 56 22.17 7.32 12.50
N GLU A 57 23.22 8.14 12.64
CA GLU A 57 23.45 9.01 13.80
C GLU A 57 22.40 10.12 13.99
N ASP A 58 21.52 10.35 13.00
CA ASP A 58 20.60 11.50 12.95
C ASP A 58 19.09 11.14 12.91
N ILE A 59 18.71 9.86 13.06
CA ILE A 59 17.30 9.41 12.93
C ILE A 59 16.79 8.83 14.26
N THR A 60 15.69 9.38 14.78
CA THR A 60 15.14 9.05 16.11
C THR A 60 14.08 7.94 16.11
N GLY A 61 13.62 7.51 14.94
CA GLY A 61 12.60 6.48 14.71
C GLY A 61 11.17 7.02 14.72
N GLY A 62 10.99 8.33 14.59
CA GLY A 62 9.69 8.98 14.68
C GLY A 62 8.84 8.78 13.41
N PRO A 63 7.50 8.82 13.47
CA PRO A 63 6.62 8.63 12.31
C PRO A 63 6.90 9.58 11.14
N SER A 64 7.39 10.79 11.44
CA SER A 64 7.76 11.82 10.45
C SER A 64 9.05 11.52 9.68
N GLU A 65 9.84 10.54 10.12
CA GLU A 65 11.11 10.16 9.50
C GLU A 65 10.93 9.04 8.48
N TYR A 66 9.74 8.42 8.42
CA TYR A 66 9.39 7.41 7.42
C TYR A 66 8.99 8.05 6.09
N LEU A 67 9.02 7.28 5.02
CA LEU A 67 8.55 7.69 3.70
C LEU A 67 7.03 7.98 3.73
N GLN A 68 6.64 9.25 3.86
CA GLN A 68 5.24 9.69 3.92
C GLN A 68 4.79 10.48 2.68
N GLU A 69 5.72 10.98 1.87
CA GLU A 69 5.44 11.78 0.68
C GLU A 69 5.96 11.07 -0.58
N CYS A 70 5.09 10.96 -1.59
CA CYS A 70 5.44 10.37 -2.87
C CYS A 70 6.17 11.37 -3.77
N SER A 71 6.97 10.87 -4.70
CA SER A 71 7.49 11.65 -5.84
C SER A 71 6.41 12.34 -6.68
N CYS A 72 5.15 11.92 -6.61
CA CYS A 72 4.02 12.59 -7.26
C CYS A 72 3.45 13.77 -6.46
N GLY A 73 3.98 14.05 -5.27
CA GLY A 73 3.58 15.14 -4.38
C GLY A 73 2.38 14.84 -3.47
N HIS A 74 1.92 13.59 -3.41
CA HIS A 74 0.79 13.19 -2.55
C HIS A 74 1.22 12.20 -1.46
N SER A 75 0.45 12.14 -0.38
CA SER A 75 0.75 11.37 0.83
C SER A 75 0.27 9.91 0.72
N THR A 76 0.47 9.14 1.79
CA THR A 76 -0.08 7.78 1.94
C THR A 76 -1.62 7.74 1.81
N VAL A 77 -2.32 8.81 2.20
CA VAL A 77 -3.79 8.93 2.10
C VAL A 77 -4.27 8.85 0.65
N GLU A 78 -3.70 9.66 -0.25
CA GLU A 78 -4.05 9.63 -1.67
C GLU A 78 -3.61 8.32 -2.35
N HIS A 79 -2.70 7.57 -1.71
CA HIS A 79 -2.35 6.21 -2.12
C HIS A 79 -3.16 5.15 -1.36
N GLY A 80 -4.39 5.47 -0.96
CA GLY A 80 -5.36 4.48 -0.50
C GLY A 80 -5.06 3.86 0.86
N ALA A 81 -4.28 4.54 1.70
CA ALA A 81 -3.95 4.15 3.06
C ALA A 81 -4.66 4.99 4.13
N ASP A 82 -5.85 5.51 3.84
CA ASP A 82 -6.68 6.20 4.82
C ASP A 82 -7.68 5.23 5.46
N ALA A 83 -7.34 4.77 6.68
CA ALA A 83 -8.17 3.86 7.46
C ALA A 83 -9.57 4.42 7.78
N ALA A 84 -9.69 5.75 7.92
CA ALA A 84 -10.98 6.39 8.20
C ALA A 84 -11.89 6.36 6.96
N ALA A 85 -11.32 6.55 5.76
CA ALA A 85 -12.07 6.51 4.51
C ALA A 85 -12.43 5.09 4.05
N ILE A 86 -11.50 4.12 4.16
CA ILE A 86 -11.72 2.76 3.65
C ILE A 86 -12.26 1.78 4.71
N GLY A 87 -12.18 2.15 5.98
CA GLY A 87 -12.57 1.34 7.13
C GLY A 87 -11.48 0.35 7.57
N ALA A 88 -11.42 0.10 8.88
CA ALA A 88 -10.39 -0.73 9.52
C ALA A 88 -10.25 -2.13 8.92
N GLY A 89 -11.35 -2.76 8.50
CA GLY A 89 -11.32 -4.11 7.91
C GLY A 89 -10.61 -4.14 6.56
N GLU A 90 -10.85 -3.15 5.71
CA GLU A 90 -10.18 -3.03 4.40
C GLU A 90 -8.73 -2.58 4.57
N PHE A 91 -8.47 -1.64 5.49
CA PHE A 91 -7.12 -1.22 5.84
C PHE A 91 -6.26 -2.40 6.30
N ALA A 92 -6.75 -3.21 7.25
CA ALA A 92 -6.06 -4.42 7.69
C ALA A 92 -5.90 -5.46 6.57
N ARG A 93 -6.88 -5.57 5.66
CA ARG A 93 -6.79 -6.47 4.50
C ARG A 93 -5.68 -6.05 3.54
N ARG A 94 -5.62 -4.77 3.18
CA ARG A 94 -4.55 -4.21 2.35
C ARG A 94 -3.20 -4.31 3.03
N GLY A 95 -3.15 -4.06 4.34
CA GLY A 95 -1.94 -4.21 5.15
C GLY A 95 -1.34 -5.62 5.06
N ARG A 96 -2.17 -6.66 5.17
CA ARG A 96 -1.71 -8.06 4.98
C ARG A 96 -1.13 -8.32 3.59
N VAL A 97 -1.76 -7.80 2.55
CA VAL A 97 -1.27 -7.96 1.17
C VAL A 97 0.05 -7.20 0.97
N ALA A 98 0.13 -5.97 1.49
CA ALA A 98 1.32 -5.14 1.37
C ALA A 98 2.53 -5.74 2.10
N VAL A 99 2.34 -6.27 3.32
CA VAL A 99 3.39 -7.00 4.02
C VAL A 99 3.84 -8.23 3.24
N ARG A 100 2.90 -8.98 2.65
CA ARG A 100 3.25 -10.16 1.85
C ARG A 100 4.05 -9.78 0.60
N LEU A 101 3.70 -8.66 -0.04
CA LEU A 101 4.47 -8.10 -1.16
C LEU A 101 5.88 -7.68 -0.75
N ASP A 102 6.03 -7.05 0.42
CA ASP A 102 7.34 -6.71 0.96
C ASP A 102 8.19 -7.96 1.25
N GLU A 103 7.61 -9.03 1.81
CA GLU A 103 8.30 -10.31 2.02
C GLU A 103 8.88 -10.86 0.71
N PHE A 104 8.07 -10.88 -0.36
CA PHE A 104 8.55 -11.34 -1.68
C PHE A 104 9.69 -10.49 -2.21
N LEU A 105 9.64 -9.17 -2.05
CA LEU A 105 10.71 -8.28 -2.47
C LEU A 105 11.97 -8.41 -1.59
N GLU A 106 11.81 -8.66 -0.30
CA GLU A 106 12.93 -8.89 0.61
C GLU A 106 13.67 -10.18 0.25
N ASP A 107 12.94 -11.26 -0.06
CA ASP A 107 13.51 -12.56 -0.46
C ASP A 107 14.43 -12.47 -1.69
N VAL A 108 14.21 -11.48 -2.56
CA VAL A 108 15.02 -11.24 -3.78
C VAL A 108 15.91 -10.00 -3.71
N ASP A 109 16.09 -9.41 -2.52
CA ASP A 109 16.89 -8.20 -2.28
C ASP A 109 16.45 -6.98 -3.13
N LYS A 110 15.14 -6.84 -3.31
CA LYS A 110 14.47 -5.75 -4.05
C LYS A 110 13.53 -4.92 -3.19
N LEU A 111 13.54 -5.09 -1.87
CA LEU A 111 12.65 -4.36 -0.97
C LEU A 111 12.81 -2.84 -1.06
N LEU A 112 14.02 -2.32 -1.26
CA LEU A 112 14.23 -0.88 -1.45
C LEU A 112 14.31 -0.44 -2.93
N ASP A 113 14.18 -1.39 -3.86
CA ASP A 113 14.08 -1.11 -5.30
C ASP A 113 12.63 -0.80 -5.64
N PHE A 114 12.26 0.46 -5.47
CA PHE A 114 10.89 0.88 -5.70
C PHE A 114 10.46 0.74 -7.17
N ASP A 115 11.38 0.72 -8.15
CA ASP A 115 11.00 0.59 -9.55
C ASP A 115 10.94 -0.86 -10.04
N TYR A 116 11.41 -1.81 -9.23
CA TYR A 116 11.33 -3.23 -9.53
C TYR A 116 9.88 -3.75 -9.58
N THR A 117 9.63 -4.65 -10.54
CA THR A 117 8.39 -5.41 -10.65
C THR A 117 8.65 -6.75 -11.33
N ASP A 118 7.89 -7.77 -10.93
CA ASP A 118 7.88 -9.11 -11.54
C ASP A 118 6.46 -9.70 -11.56
N GLU A 119 6.33 -10.94 -12.03
CA GLU A 119 5.04 -11.62 -12.17
C GLU A 119 4.31 -11.82 -10.83
N ASP A 120 5.04 -12.06 -9.74
CA ASP A 120 4.46 -12.28 -8.42
C ASP A 120 3.91 -10.96 -7.84
N VAL A 121 4.70 -9.88 -7.95
CA VAL A 121 4.29 -8.53 -7.54
C VAL A 121 3.08 -8.05 -8.32
N GLU A 122 3.09 -8.18 -9.66
CA GLU A 122 1.96 -7.79 -10.50
C GLU A 122 0.72 -8.68 -10.27
N GLY A 123 0.91 -9.96 -9.93
CA GLY A 123 -0.19 -10.88 -9.61
C GLY A 123 -0.92 -10.54 -8.31
N LEU A 124 -0.23 -9.93 -7.35
CA LEU A 124 -0.79 -9.55 -6.04
C LEU A 124 -1.37 -8.13 -6.00
N ARG A 125 -0.85 -7.20 -6.81
CA ARG A 125 -1.32 -5.80 -6.89
C ARG A 125 -2.84 -5.62 -7.07
N PRO A 126 -3.56 -6.43 -7.87
CA PRO A 126 -5.02 -6.33 -7.98
C PRO A 126 -5.74 -6.51 -6.64
N GLN A 127 -5.12 -7.20 -5.68
CA GLN A 127 -5.68 -7.35 -4.34
C GLN A 127 -5.61 -6.05 -3.53
N MET A 128 -4.87 -5.02 -3.94
CA MET A 128 -4.86 -3.72 -3.26
C MET A 128 -6.09 -2.86 -3.59
N GLN A 129 -6.87 -3.23 -4.61
CA GLN A 129 -8.05 -2.47 -5.02
C GLN A 129 -9.28 -2.83 -4.19
N LEU A 130 -10.22 -1.89 -4.07
CA LEU A 130 -11.53 -2.17 -3.49
C LEU A 130 -12.20 -3.26 -4.33
N ARG A 131 -12.54 -4.38 -3.69
CA ARG A 131 -13.39 -5.37 -4.36
C ARG A 131 -14.76 -4.74 -4.54
N ALA A 132 -15.23 -4.66 -5.78
CA ALA A 132 -16.64 -4.38 -6.04
C ALA A 132 -17.45 -5.39 -5.22
N SER A 133 -18.27 -4.87 -4.29
CA SER A 133 -19.10 -5.73 -3.45
C SER A 133 -20.01 -6.58 -4.36
N PRO A 134 -20.09 -7.91 -4.17
CA PRO A 134 -20.98 -8.76 -4.98
C PRO A 134 -22.48 -8.50 -4.74
N ALA A 135 -22.83 -7.49 -3.94
CA ALA A 135 -24.21 -7.14 -3.60
C ALA A 135 -25.05 -6.57 -4.76
N SER A 136 -24.46 -6.28 -5.93
CA SER A 136 -25.23 -5.76 -7.09
C SER A 136 -25.77 -6.83 -8.05
N SER A 137 -25.37 -8.10 -7.93
CA SER A 137 -25.68 -9.09 -8.99
C SER A 137 -26.94 -9.94 -8.78
N ILE A 138 -27.62 -9.84 -7.64
CA ILE A 138 -28.80 -10.68 -7.33
C ILE A 138 -30.14 -9.96 -7.51
N SER A 139 -30.17 -8.63 -7.52
CA SER A 139 -31.41 -7.86 -7.73
C SER A 139 -31.86 -7.84 -9.20
N ASP A 140 -30.94 -7.93 -10.16
CA ASP A 140 -31.26 -7.96 -11.59
C ASP A 140 -31.79 -9.31 -12.07
N ALA A 141 -31.36 -10.42 -11.45
CA ALA A 141 -31.77 -11.77 -11.86
C ALA A 141 -33.23 -12.12 -11.47
N LEU A 142 -33.77 -11.52 -10.40
CA LEU A 142 -35.13 -11.78 -9.93
C LEU A 142 -36.22 -10.93 -10.62
N GLY A 143 -35.85 -9.87 -11.34
CA GLY A 143 -36.79 -9.01 -12.08
C GLY A 143 -37.27 -9.61 -13.41
N SER A 144 -36.57 -10.60 -13.96
CA SER A 144 -36.83 -11.11 -15.31
C SER A 144 -37.76 -12.34 -15.39
N LEU A 145 -38.18 -12.91 -14.25
CA LEU A 145 -39.06 -14.09 -14.19
C LEU A 145 -40.56 -13.77 -14.04
N GLY A 146 -40.95 -12.49 -13.99
CA GLY A 146 -42.32 -12.08 -13.68
C GLY A 146 -43.21 -11.68 -14.86
N LYS A 147 -42.78 -11.81 -16.12
CA LYS A 147 -43.51 -11.22 -17.27
C LYS A 147 -43.69 -12.14 -18.47
N TYR A 148 -44.35 -13.28 -18.30
CA TYR A 148 -45.05 -13.96 -19.40
C TYR A 148 -46.31 -14.64 -18.89
N ASN A 149 -47.42 -13.89 -18.89
CA ASN A 149 -48.79 -14.41 -18.91
C ASN A 149 -49.66 -13.33 -19.56
N GLY A 150 -50.16 -13.63 -20.76
CA GLY A 150 -51.01 -12.75 -21.56
C GLY A 150 -51.06 -13.23 -23.00
#